data_AF-A0A7Y7SQQ1-F1
#
_entry.id   AF-A0A7Y7SQQ1-F1
#
_cell.length_a   1.000
_cell.length_b   1.000
_cell.length_c   1.000
_cell.angle_alpha   90.00
_cell.angle_beta   90.00
_cell.angle_gamma   90.00
#
_symmetry.space_group_name_H-M   'P 1'
#
loop_
_entity.id
_entity.type
_entity.pdbx_description
1 polymer ?
#
loop_
_entity_poly.entity_id
_entity_poly.type
_entity_poly.pdbx_seq_one_letter_code
_entity_poly.pdbx_strand_id
1 'polypeptide(L)' 'GDPSARKVVDFLIKNSGLSVLYCLPFAELEGFYGSMGFGTVKDIEKIPPAVIKKHEWCLSNYDKTVLLLSKEMNVCRYSD' A
#
# COMPACT_ATOMS: atom_id res chain seq x y z
N GLY A 1 1.70 13.49 11.84
CA GLY A 1 2.56 12.85 10.83
C GLY A 1 3.35 13.92 10.10
N ASP A 2 4.60 13.64 9.75
CA ASP A 2 5.49 14.55 9.01
C ASP A 2 4.88 14.91 7.64
N PRO A 3 4.69 16.22 7.32
CA PRO A 3 4.21 16.66 6.00
C PRO A 3 5.04 16.14 4.82
N SER A 4 6.31 15.79 5.06
CA SER A 4 7.26 15.33 4.04
C SER A 4 6.94 13.91 3.57
N ALA A 5 6.62 13.01 4.50
CA ALA A 5 6.27 11.63 4.18
C ALA A 5 4.99 11.55 3.32
N ARG A 6 3.99 12.37 3.64
CA ARG A 6 2.75 12.46 2.84
C ARG A 6 3.04 12.88 1.41
N LYS A 7 3.87 13.90 1.20
CA LYS A 7 4.21 14.38 -0.15
C LYS A 7 4.86 13.29 -1.00
N VAL A 8 5.73 12.46 -0.40
CA VAL A 8 6.35 11.33 -1.10
C VAL A 8 5.30 10.29 -1.50
N VAL A 9 4.42 9.89 -0.57
CA VAL A 9 3.36 8.91 -0.87
C VAL A 9 2.40 9.45 -1.93
N ASP A 10 1.97 10.71 -1.82
CA ASP A 10 1.12 11.37 -2.82
C ASP A 10 1.79 11.41 -4.19
N PHE A 11 3.10 11.68 -4.24
CA PHE A 11 3.86 11.67 -5.49
C PHE A 11 3.87 10.26 -6.11
N LEU A 12 4.14 9.22 -5.32
CA LEU A 12 4.12 7.83 -5.80
C LEU A 12 2.74 7.42 -6.30
N ILE A 13 1.67 7.76 -5.58
CA ILE A 13 0.29 7.52 -6.00
C ILE A 13 0.02 8.15 -7.36
N LYS A 14 0.41 9.41 -7.55
CA LYS A 14 0.15 10.14 -8.80
C LYS A 14 0.96 9.64 -10.00
N ASN A 15 2.12 9.03 -9.78
CA ASN A 15 3.09 8.71 -10.82
C ASN A 15 3.34 7.20 -11.01
N SER A 16 2.61 6.31 -10.33
CA SER A 16 2.87 4.86 -10.40
C SER A 16 2.45 4.22 -11.72
N GLY A 17 1.38 4.72 -12.35
CA GLY A 17 0.73 4.05 -13.49
C GLY A 17 0.14 2.67 -13.15
N LEU A 18 0.09 2.29 -11.88
CA LEU A 18 -0.41 0.99 -11.42
C LEU A 18 -1.91 1.06 -11.15
N SER A 19 -2.62 -0.04 -11.41
CA SER A 19 -4.05 -0.17 -11.05
C SER A 19 -4.25 -0.39 -9.55
N VAL A 20 -3.28 -1.02 -8.88
CA VAL A 20 -3.30 -1.28 -7.44
C VAL A 20 -1.93 -0.99 -6.85
N LEU A 21 -1.91 -0.24 -5.76
CA LEU A 21 -0.71 -0.06 -4.94
C LEU A 21 -0.82 -0.89 -3.67
N TYR A 22 0.16 -1.76 -3.45
CA TYR A 22 0.30 -2.52 -2.21
C TYR A 22 1.30 -1.83 -1.28
N CYS A 23 1.01 -1.84 0.01
CA CYS A 23 1.83 -1.23 1.05
C CYS A 23 2.00 -2.20 2.22
N LEU A 24 3.21 -2.24 2.79
CA LEU A 24 3.56 -3.07 3.96
C LEU A 24 3.97 -2.20 5.16
N PRO A 25 3.06 -1.39 5.73
CA PRO A 25 3.43 -0.50 6.82
C PRO A 25 3.41 -1.24 8.17
N PHE A 26 4.14 -0.71 9.15
CA PHE A 26 3.91 -1.09 10.55
C PHE A 26 2.49 -0.70 10.98
N ALA A 27 1.90 -1.48 11.89
CA ALA A 27 0.52 -1.29 12.34
C ALA A 27 0.24 0.13 12.90
N GLU A 28 1.20 0.75 13.58
CA GLU A 28 1.09 2.13 14.09
C GLU A 28 0.89 3.20 12.99
N LEU A 29 1.18 2.86 11.73
CA LEU A 29 0.99 3.74 10.58
C LEU A 29 -0.32 3.49 9.82
N GLU A 30 -1.18 2.59 10.29
CA GLU A 30 -2.46 2.28 9.62
C GLU A 30 -3.29 3.55 9.37
N GLY A 31 -3.46 4.39 10.38
CA GLY A 31 -4.22 5.65 10.23
C GLY A 31 -3.58 6.63 9.23
N PHE A 32 -2.25 6.67 9.14
CA PHE A 32 -1.54 7.52 8.18
C PHE A 32 -1.84 7.07 6.74
N TYR A 33 -1.67 5.79 6.43
CA TYR A 33 -1.97 5.25 5.09
C TYR A 33 -3.47 5.21 4.79
N GLY A 34 -4.31 4.93 5.80
CA GLY A 34 -5.77 5.00 5.72
C GLY A 34 -6.27 6.37 5.29
N SER A 35 -5.70 7.44 5.84
CA SER A 35 -6.02 8.82 5.41
C SER A 35 -5.55 9.19 3.99
N MET A 36 -4.82 8.29 3.31
CA MET A 36 -4.46 8.40 1.88
C MET A 36 -5.26 7.40 1.01
N GLY A 37 -6.23 6.70 1.61
CA GLY A 37 -7.12 5.77 0.94
C GLY A 37 -6.54 4.37 0.71
N PHE A 38 -5.53 3.98 1.48
CA PHE A 38 -5.16 2.57 1.61
C PHE A 38 -6.11 1.88 2.59
N GLY A 39 -6.39 0.60 2.39
CA GLY A 39 -7.17 -0.22 3.31
C GLY A 39 -6.73 -1.67 3.30
N THR A 40 -7.29 -2.47 4.21
CA THR A 40 -7.00 -3.90 4.28
C THR A 40 -7.32 -4.60 2.96
N VAL A 41 -6.41 -5.45 2.50
CA VAL A 41 -6.64 -6.24 1.29
C VAL A 41 -7.79 -7.21 1.52
N LYS A 42 -8.76 -7.20 0.60
CA LYS A 42 -9.96 -8.06 0.69
C LYS A 42 -9.83 -9.36 -0.11
N ASP A 43 -9.04 -9.34 -1.17
CA ASP A 43 -9.02 -10.38 -2.20
C ASP A 43 -7.60 -10.95 -2.34
N ILE A 44 -7.28 -11.93 -1.50
CA ILE A 44 -5.92 -12.47 -1.32
C ILE A 44 -5.40 -13.10 -2.61
N GLU A 45 -6.28 -13.72 -3.41
CA GLU A 45 -5.94 -14.37 -4.68
C GLU A 45 -5.41 -13.40 -5.74
N LYS A 46 -5.71 -12.09 -5.61
CA LYS A 46 -5.24 -11.06 -6.54
C LYS A 46 -3.91 -10.42 -6.12
N ILE A 47 -3.38 -10.79 -4.95
CA ILE A 47 -2.12 -10.24 -4.46
C ILE A 47 -0.97 -10.90 -5.23
N PRO A 48 -0.06 -10.12 -5.83
CA PRO A 48 1.11 -10.69 -6.47
C PRO A 48 1.93 -11.53 -5.47
N PRO A 49 2.39 -12.75 -5.83
CA PRO A 49 3.14 -13.61 -4.92
C PRO A 49 4.38 -12.95 -4.30
N ALA A 50 5.02 -12.04 -5.04
CA ALA A 50 6.17 -11.27 -4.55
C ALA A 50 5.80 -10.36 -3.35
N VAL A 51 4.59 -9.80 -3.32
CA VAL A 51 4.09 -8.97 -2.21
C VAL A 51 3.83 -9.85 -0.98
N ILE A 52 3.21 -11.02 -1.17
CA ILE A 52 2.97 -12.01 -0.10
C ILE A 52 4.30 -12.42 0.53
N LYS A 53 5.26 -12.86 -0.29
CA LYS A 53 6.59 -13.27 0.19
C LYS A 53 7.31 -12.14 0.95
N LYS A 54 7.15 -10.89 0.49
CA LYS A 54 7.73 -9.74 1.19
C LYS A 54 7.03 -9.48 2.52
N HIS A 55 5.72 -9.64 2.61
CA HIS A 55 4.95 -9.54 3.86
C HIS A 55 5.38 -10.59 4.88
N GLU A 56 5.46 -11.86 4.47
CA GLU A 56 5.94 -12.96 5.31
C GLU A 56 7.36 -12.73 5.82
N TRP A 57 8.24 -12.24 4.94
CA TRP A 57 9.59 -11.86 5.33
C TRP A 57 9.57 -10.75 6.38
N CYS A 58 8.77 -9.71 6.20
CA CYS A 58 8.64 -8.62 7.17
C CYS A 58 8.14 -9.13 8.53
N LEU A 59 7.14 -10.02 8.55
CA LEU A 59 6.60 -10.63 9.78
C LEU A 59 7.63 -11.52 10.51
N SER A 60 8.59 -12.08 9.78
CA SER A 60 9.64 -12.93 10.34
C SER A 60 10.90 -12.16 10.77
N ASN A 61 11.09 -10.92 10.29
CA ASN A 61 12.33 -10.15 10.49
C ASN A 61 12.15 -8.89 11.36
N TYR A 62 10.91 -8.47 11.63
CA TYR A 62 10.61 -7.35 12.51
C TYR A 62 9.76 -7.79 13.69
N ASP A 63 10.11 -7.31 14.88
CA ASP A 63 9.31 -7.54 16.10
C ASP A 63 7.98 -6.77 16.09
N LYS A 64 7.86 -5.79 15.19
CA LYS A 64 6.64 -4.99 14.99
C LYS A 64 5.72 -5.68 14.00
N THR A 65 4.42 -5.67 14.29
CA THR A 65 3.38 -6.11 13.35
C THR A 65 3.42 -5.27 12.07
N VAL A 66 3.50 -5.96 10.94
CA VAL A 66 3.46 -5.37 9.59
C VAL A 66 2.13 -5.72 8.96
N LEU A 67 1.40 -4.70 8.51
CA LEU A 67 0.13 -4.85 7.81
C LEU A 67 0.36 -5.06 6.31
N LEU A 68 -0.65 -5.59 5.63
CA LEU A 68 -0.73 -5.60 4.18
C LEU A 68 -1.97 -4.81 3.76
N LEU A 69 -1.73 -3.61 3.21
CA LEU A 69 -2.77 -2.70 2.75
C LEU A 69 -2.71 -2.56 1.22
N SER A 70 -3.85 -2.24 0.60
CA SER A 70 -3.91 -1.86 -0.80
C SER A 70 -4.69 -0.57 -1.03
N LYS A 71 -4.40 0.09 -2.15
CA LYS A 71 -5.16 1.20 -2.70
C LYS A 71 -5.46 0.90 -4.17
N GLU A 72 -6.74 0.80 -4.49
CA GLU A 72 -7.21 0.80 -5.88
C GLU A 72 -7.01 2.18 -6.48
N MET A 73 -6.44 2.21 -7.68
CA MET A 73 -6.20 3.42 -8.43
C MET A 73 -7.33 3.58 -9.45
N ASN A 74 -8.04 4.69 -9.39
CA ASN A 74 -8.95 5.10 -10.45
C ASN A 74 -8.11 5.49 -11.66
N VAL A 75 -7.69 4.49 -12.45
CA VAL A 75 -7.11 4.77 -13.76
C VAL A 75 -8.25 5.38 -14.56
N CYS A 76 -8.21 6.71 -14.77
CA CYS A 76 -9.06 7.32 -15.78
C CYS A 76 -8.68 6.64 -17.08
N ARG A 77 -9.49 5.67 -17.51
CA ARG A 77 -9.40 5.15 -18.87
C ARG A 77 -9.68 6.37 -19.74
N TYR A 78 -8.63 6.92 -20.34
CA TYR A 78 -8.84 7.70 -21.56
C TYR A 78 -9.60 6.74 -22.48
N SER A 79 -10.88 7.05 -22.68
CA SER A 79 -11.65 6.42 -23.74
C SER A 79 -11.10 7.03 -25.02
N ASP A 80 -10.69 6.17 -25.95
CA ASP A 80 -10.16 6.53 -27.26
C ASP A 80 -11.01 7.58 -28.00
#